data_AF-A0A7J2VV84-F1
#
_entry.id   AF-A0A7J2VV84-F1
#
_cell.length_a   1.000
_cell.length_b   1.000
_cell.length_c   1.000
_cell.angle_alpha   90.00
_cell.angle_beta   90.00
_cell.angle_gamma   90.00
#
_symmetry.space_group_name_H-M   'P 1'
#
loop_
_entity.id
_entity.type
_entity.pdbx_description
1 polymer ?
#
loop_
_entity_poly.entity_id
_entity_poly.type
_entity_poly.pdbx_seq_one_letter_code
_entity_poly.pdbx_strand_id
1 'polypeptide(L)'
;MHPLAKALIGVLIVVAALYYIFAGIPGYLRPALSDVLTVLNGAIPIFVILLGIFIAWLEWDEWKIERELAKEEKKLETEKKKAKRKK
;
A
#
# COMPACT_ATOMS: atom_id res chain seq x y z
N MET A 1 19.78 29.50 10.53
CA MET A 1 18.46 29.72 9.89
C MET A 1 17.39 29.54 10.96
N HIS A 2 16.59 30.57 11.25
CA HIS A 2 15.64 30.55 12.37
C HIS A 2 14.49 29.53 12.09
N PRO A 3 14.19 28.58 13.00
CA PRO A 3 13.16 27.57 12.79
C PRO A 3 11.79 28.14 12.37
N LEU A 4 11.43 29.29 12.94
CA LEU A 4 10.18 30.00 12.63
C LEU A 4 10.11 30.48 11.17
N ALA A 5 11.24 30.91 10.59
CA ALA A 5 11.28 31.36 9.20
C ALA A 5 11.04 30.18 8.24
N LYS A 6 11.59 29.00 8.55
CA LYS A 6 11.39 27.78 7.75
C LYS A 6 9.93 27.32 7.77
N ALA A 7 9.29 27.36 8.95
CA ALA A 7 7.88 27.04 9.08
C ALA A 7 6.99 28.01 8.28
N LEU A 8 7.27 29.32 8.35
CA LEU A 8 6.53 30.34 7.60
C LEU A 8 6.66 30.14 6.08
N ILE A 9 7.87 29.85 5.59
CA ILE A 9 8.10 29.55 4.17
C ILE A 9 7.29 28.33 3.73
N GLY A 10 7.27 27.27 4.55
CA GLY A 10 6.47 26.08 4.26
C GLY A 10 4.98 26.40 4.13
N VAL A 11 4.42 27.19 5.05
CA VAL A 11 3.02 27.62 5.00
C VAL A 11 2.73 28.44 3.74
N LEU A 12 3.61 29.39 3.39
CA LEU A 12 3.43 30.21 2.18
C LEU A 12 3.41 29.35 0.91
N ILE A 13 4.28 28.33 0.83
CA ILE A 13 4.31 27.39 -0.30
C ILE A 13 2.99 26.61 -0.38
N VAL A 14 2.48 26.11 0.75
CA VAL A 14 1.20 25.39 0.79
C VAL A 14 0.06 26.28 0.32
N VAL A 15 -0.03 27.51 0.83
CA VAL A 15 -1.07 28.47 0.44
C VAL A 15 -0.99 28.80 -1.04
N ALA A 16 0.22 29.04 -1.57
CA ALA A 16 0.42 29.30 -3.00
C ALA A 16 0.01 28.10 -3.88
N ALA A 17 0.34 26.88 -3.46
CA ALA A 17 -0.06 25.66 -4.18
C ALA A 17 -1.58 25.47 -4.18
N LEU A 18 -2.23 25.65 -3.02
CA LEU A 18 -3.69 25.59 -2.92
C LEU A 18 -4.37 26.67 -3.78
N TYR A 19 -3.86 27.90 -3.74
CA TYR A 19 -4.36 28.99 -4.58
C TYR A 19 -4.25 28.63 -6.07
N TYR A 20 -3.11 28.09 -6.51
CA TYR A 20 -2.94 27.64 -7.89
C TYR A 20 -3.93 26.53 -8.27
N ILE A 21 -4.13 25.54 -7.39
CA ILE A 21 -5.07 24.43 -7.65
C ILE A 21 -6.50 24.94 -7.85
N PHE A 22 -6.97 25.84 -6.98
CA PHE A 22 -8.39 26.24 -6.97
C PHE A 22 -8.69 27.50 -7.80
N ALA A 23 -7.81 28.50 -7.80
CA ALA A 23 -8.04 29.79 -8.44
C ALA A 23 -7.21 30.00 -9.71
N GLY A 24 -6.11 29.26 -9.87
CA GLY A 24 -5.15 29.50 -10.95
C GLY A 24 -4.42 30.84 -10.82
N ILE A 25 -3.66 31.22 -11.84
CA ILE A 25 -3.01 32.54 -11.93
C ILE A 25 -3.70 33.30 -13.08
N PRO A 26 -4.51 34.34 -12.77
CA PRO A 26 -5.23 35.10 -13.79
C PRO A 26 -4.31 35.58 -14.91
N GLY A 27 -4.65 35.27 -16.16
CA GLY A 27 -3.87 35.66 -17.34
C GLY A 27 -2.66 34.77 -17.66
N TYR A 28 -2.30 33.81 -16.80
CA TYR A 28 -1.15 32.92 -17.02
C TYR A 28 -1.50 31.44 -16.94
N LEU A 29 -2.11 31.00 -15.84
CA LEU A 29 -2.41 29.59 -15.59
C LEU A 29 -3.86 29.41 -15.18
N ARG A 30 -4.52 28.42 -15.79
CA ARG A 30 -5.86 28.00 -15.37
C ARG A 30 -5.78 27.25 -14.03
N PRO A 31 -6.89 27.18 -13.27
CA PRO A 31 -6.94 26.34 -12.07
C PRO A 31 -6.52 24.89 -12.38
N ALA A 32 -5.59 24.36 -11.59
CA ALA A 32 -5.01 23.03 -11.81
C ALA A 32 -5.82 21.88 -11.21
N LEU A 33 -7.04 22.14 -10.74
CA LEU A 33 -7.90 21.12 -10.12
C LEU A 33 -8.11 19.91 -11.04
N SER A 34 -8.34 20.12 -12.35
CA SER A 34 -8.50 19.04 -13.32
C SER A 34 -7.24 18.18 -13.43
N ASP A 35 -6.06 18.79 -13.35
CA ASP A 35 -4.77 18.11 -13.49
C ASP A 35 -4.51 17.24 -12.26
N VAL A 36 -4.77 17.78 -11.06
CA VAL A 36 -4.70 17.03 -9.80
C VAL A 36 -5.64 15.83 -9.83
N LEU A 37 -6.89 16.03 -10.26
CA LEU A 37 -7.87 14.95 -10.40
C LEU A 37 -7.41 13.90 -11.43
N THR A 38 -6.81 14.32 -12.54
CA THR A 38 -6.28 13.41 -13.55
C THR A 38 -5.17 12.53 -12.98
N VAL A 39 -4.23 13.10 -12.24
CA VAL A 39 -3.15 12.36 -11.58
C VAL A 39 -3.71 11.38 -10.54
N LEU A 40 -4.65 11.83 -9.70
CA LEU A 40 -5.29 10.96 -8.70
C LEU A 40 -6.05 9.81 -9.36
N ASN A 41 -6.81 10.09 -10.42
CA ASN A 41 -7.55 9.08 -11.18
C ASN A 41 -6.62 8.07 -11.87
N GLY A 42 -5.40 8.45 -12.23
CA GLY A 42 -4.39 7.52 -12.75
C GLY A 42 -3.68 6.73 -11.64
N ALA A 43 -3.33 7.38 -10.53
CA ALA A 43 -2.54 6.79 -9.46
C ALA A 43 -3.34 5.85 -8.55
N ILE A 44 -4.57 6.22 -8.17
CA ILE A 44 -5.40 5.45 -7.23
C ILE A 44 -5.68 4.04 -7.76
N PRO A 45 -6.13 3.82 -9.02
CA PRO A 45 -6.40 2.47 -9.51
C PRO A 45 -5.15 1.58 -9.50
N ILE A 46 -3.99 2.12 -9.89
CA ILE A 46 -2.73 1.38 -9.85
C ILE A 46 -2.39 0.99 -8.41
N PHE A 47 -2.55 1.91 -7.47
CA PHE A 47 -2.30 1.63 -6.05
C PHE A 47 -3.25 0.55 -5.51
N VAL A 48 -4.53 0.60 -5.88
CA VAL A 48 -5.53 -0.43 -5.52
C VAL A 48 -5.17 -1.79 -6.12
N ILE A 49 -4.70 -1.85 -7.37
CA ILE A 49 -4.22 -3.10 -7.98
C ILE A 49 -3.05 -3.67 -7.17
N LEU A 50 -2.07 -2.84 -6.79
CA LEU A 50 -0.94 -3.28 -5.99
C LEU A 50 -1.37 -3.80 -4.62
N LEU A 51 -2.31 -3.11 -3.96
CA LEU A 51 -2.89 -3.59 -2.70
C LEU A 51 -3.62 -4.94 -2.88
N GLY A 52 -4.38 -5.10 -3.95
CA GLY A 52 -5.06 -6.36 -4.26
C GLY A 52 -4.09 -7.52 -4.47
N ILE A 53 -3.00 -7.29 -5.23
CA ILE A 53 -1.93 -8.27 -5.41
C ILE A 53 -1.28 -8.61 -4.07
N PHE A 54 -1.00 -7.60 -3.25
CA PHE A 54 -0.38 -7.79 -1.94
C PHE A 54 -1.25 -8.66 -1.01
N ILE A 55 -2.55 -8.40 -0.94
CA ILE A 55 -3.50 -9.20 -0.16
C ILE A 55 -3.57 -10.64 -0.67
N ALA A 56 -3.71 -10.82 -1.99
CA ALA A 56 -3.76 -12.16 -2.59
C ALA A 56 -2.46 -12.95 -2.35
N TRP A 57 -1.32 -12.26 -2.34
CA TRP A 57 -0.03 -12.86 -2.04
C TRP A 57 0.09 -13.31 -0.59
N LEU A 58 -0.39 -12.50 0.37
CA LEU A 58 -0.43 -12.88 1.79
C LEU A 58 -1.30 -14.13 2.02
N GLU A 59 -2.51 -14.14 1.46
CA GLU A 59 -3.42 -15.29 1.57
C GLU A 59 -2.80 -16.55 0.96
N TRP A 60 -2.12 -16.43 -0.19
CA TRP A 60 -1.42 -17.55 -0.81
C TRP A 60 -0.30 -18.12 0.08
N ASP A 61 0.41 -17.25 0.79
CA ASP A 61 1.47 -17.66 1.71
C ASP A 61 0.89 -18.42 2.92
N GLU A 62 -0.21 -17.92 3.50
CA GLU A 62 -0.91 -18.59 4.60
C GLU A 62 -1.40 -19.98 4.20
N TRP A 63 -2.04 -20.12 3.03
CA TRP A 63 -2.49 -21.42 2.52
C TRP A 63 -1.33 -22.40 2.30
N LYS A 64 -0.17 -21.90 1.89
CA LYS A 64 1.02 -22.75 1.71
C LYS A 64 1.53 -23.27 3.05
N ILE A 65 1.58 -22.42 4.07
CA ILE A 65 2.01 -22.78 5.43
C ILE A 65 1.08 -23.83 6.03
N GLU A 66 -0.24 -23.63 5.94
CA GLU A 66 -1.22 -24.61 6.44
C GLU A 66 -1.06 -25.98 5.78
N ARG A 67 -0.81 -26.00 4.46
CA ARG A 67 -0.57 -27.25 3.72
C ARG A 67 0.72 -27.94 4.12
N GLU A 68 1.75 -27.20 4.49
CA GLU A 68 3.02 -27.76 4.96
C GLU A 68 2.85 -28.35 6.37
N LEU A 69 2.22 -27.62 7.28
CA LEU A 69 1.90 -28.10 8.64
C LEU A 69 1.05 -29.39 8.61
N ALA A 70 -0.02 -29.42 7.80
CA ALA A 70 -0.87 -30.59 7.67
C ALA A 70 -0.13 -31.82 7.11
N LYS A 71 0.91 -31.63 6.30
CA LYS A 71 1.76 -32.73 5.80
C LYS A 71 2.68 -33.25 6.90
N GLU A 72 3.25 -32.38 7.72
CA GLU A 72 4.11 -32.77 8.84
C GLU A 72 3.33 -33.55 9.90
N GLU A 73 2.14 -33.08 10.28
CA GLU A 73 1.27 -33.78 11.23
C GLU A 73 0.95 -35.20 10.77
N LYS A 74 0.56 -35.37 9.50
CA LYS A 74 0.26 -36.69 8.92
C LYS A 74 1.48 -37.61 8.94
N LYS A 75 2.68 -37.09 8.62
CA LYS A 75 3.92 -37.89 8.69
C LYS A 75 4.17 -38.36 10.12
N LEU A 76 4.11 -37.45 11.10
CA LEU A 76 4.29 -37.77 12.51
C LEU A 76 3.28 -38.82 13.01
N GLU A 77 2.01 -38.72 12.60
CA GLU A 77 1.01 -39.74 12.94
C GLU A 77 1.34 -41.11 12.36
N THR A 78 1.74 -41.17 11.08
CA THR A 78 2.09 -42.43 10.44
C THR A 78 3.34 -43.07 11.05
N GLU A 79 4.34 -42.27 11.44
CA GLU A 79 5.52 -42.73 12.17
C GLU A 79 5.17 -43.27 13.55
N LYS A 80 4.34 -42.54 14.32
CA LYS A 80 3.82 -43.01 15.62
C LYS A 80 3.06 -44.33 15.49
N LYS A 81 2.20 -44.47 14.47
CA LYS A 81 1.46 -45.71 14.18
C LYS A 81 2.41 -46.87 13.82
N LYS A 82 3.45 -46.62 13.01
CA LYS A 82 4.48 -47.62 12.67
C LYS A 82 5.30 -48.04 13.89
N ALA A 83 5.69 -47.10 14.74
CA ALA A 83 6.44 -47.38 15.97
C ALA A 83 5.64 -48.24 16.96
N LYS A 84 4.33 -47.98 17.13
CA LYS A 84 3.44 -48.80 17.96
C LYS A 84 3.26 -50.22 17.44
N ARG A 85 3.32 -50.44 16.12
CA ARG A 85 3.19 -51.79 15.51
C ARG A 85 4.46 -52.65 15.60
N LYS A 86 5.62 -52.03 15.86
CA LYS A 86 6.92 -52.72 15.98
C LYS A 86 7.29 -53.08 17.43
N LYS A 87 6.51 -52.62 18.41
CA LYS A 87 6.70 -52.85 19.85
C LYS A 87 5.66 -53.84 20.34
#